data_AF-A0A958PI98-F1
#
_entry.id   AF-A0A958PI98-F1
#
_cell.length_a   1.000
_cell.length_b   1.000
_cell.length_c   1.000
_cell.angle_alpha   90.00
_cell.angle_beta   90.00
_cell.angle_gamma   90.00
#
_symmetry.space_group_name_H-M   'P 1'
#
loop_
_entity.id
_entity.type
_entity.pdbx_description
1 polymer ?
#
loop_
_entity_poly.entity_id
_entity_poly.type
_entity_poly.pdbx_seq_one_letter_code
_entity_poly.pdbx_strand_id
1 'polypeptide(L)'
;MGRFFVMVYSIATYFLFFGVFLYLIAFVMGLPVPTTVDSGTGTGGWIGNVAWIALFAVQHTIMARGRFKQWWTQYLPEAVERTTFVLLASLILVGLFRFWSPISGTVWEVESGSARFVLYAISALGWGTALLSTFLINHFDLFGLRQAYLHFSGKPYTQVAFKERLFYRHIRHPLMLGFLVAFWSTPSMSAGHLLFSSTMTLYVLVGILFEERELVSIHGAAYEAYATRTGKLLPRLFLRNN
;
A
#
# COMPACT_ATOMS: atom_id res chain seq x y z
N MET A 1 21.08 20.98 -1.26
CA MET A 1 19.77 21.42 -0.73
C MET A 1 19.90 21.74 0.74
N GLY A 2 19.26 22.80 1.24
CA GLY A 2 19.28 23.13 2.67
C GLY A 2 18.55 22.06 3.50
N ARG A 3 19.12 21.69 4.65
CA ARG A 3 18.54 20.70 5.59
C ARG A 3 17.08 21.00 5.95
N PHE A 4 16.78 22.28 6.16
CA PHE A 4 15.42 22.77 6.46
C PHE A 4 14.43 22.51 5.32
N PHE A 5 14.83 22.75 4.06
CA PHE A 5 13.99 22.50 2.89
C PHE A 5 13.62 21.01 2.77
N VAL A 6 14.57 20.11 2.97
CA VAL A 6 14.34 18.65 2.96
C VAL A 6 13.29 18.24 3.99
N MET A 7 13.35 18.82 5.19
CA MET A 7 12.37 18.57 6.25
C MET A 7 10.98 19.06 5.86
N VAL A 8 10.84 20.33 5.46
CA VAL A 8 9.55 20.92 5.07
C VAL A 8 8.93 20.16 3.90
N TYR A 9 9.72 19.84 2.89
CA TYR A 9 9.29 19.02 1.75
C TYR A 9 8.75 17.65 2.18
N SER A 10 9.42 16.99 3.13
CA SER A 10 9.01 15.68 3.63
C SER A 10 7.74 15.74 4.48
N ILE A 11 7.59 16.78 5.31
CA ILE A 11 6.36 17.03 6.07
C ILE A 11 5.18 17.29 5.14
N ALA A 12 5.34 18.18 4.15
CA ALA A 12 4.29 18.47 3.19
C ALA A 12 3.87 17.22 2.39
N THR A 13 4.85 16.43 1.93
CA THR A 13 4.60 15.18 1.21
C THR A 13 3.89 14.15 2.08
N TYR A 14 4.26 14.04 3.36
CA TYR A 14 3.59 13.15 4.30
C TYR A 14 2.10 13.50 4.48
N PHE A 15 1.78 14.78 4.66
CA PHE A 15 0.38 15.22 4.78
C PHE A 15 -0.40 15.01 3.48
N LEU A 16 0.22 15.26 2.32
CA LEU A 16 -0.37 14.93 1.02
C LEU A 16 -0.68 13.42 0.93
N PHE A 17 0.30 12.57 1.22
CA PHE A 17 0.12 11.12 1.24
C PHE A 17 -1.02 10.71 2.17
N PHE A 18 -1.07 11.26 3.39
CA PHE A 18 -2.11 10.94 4.35
C PHE A 18 -3.49 11.33 3.83
N GLY A 19 -3.62 12.52 3.21
CA GLY A 19 -4.85 12.94 2.54
C GLY A 19 -5.25 12.01 1.39
N VAL A 20 -4.29 11.60 0.54
CA VAL A 20 -4.52 10.65 -0.56
C VAL A 20 -4.91 9.26 -0.04
N PHE A 21 -4.33 8.80 1.06
CA PHE A 21 -4.69 7.54 1.72
C PHE A 21 -6.11 7.59 2.29
N LEU A 22 -6.51 8.68 2.96
CA LEU A 22 -7.89 8.86 3.41
C LEU A 22 -8.87 8.94 2.23
N TYR A 23 -8.47 9.59 1.13
CA TYR A 23 -9.26 9.59 -0.10
C TYR A 23 -9.39 8.18 -0.67
N LEU A 24 -8.34 7.36 -0.66
CA LEU A 24 -8.41 5.97 -1.09
C LEU A 24 -9.43 5.16 -0.28
N ILE A 25 -9.47 5.36 1.04
CA ILE A 25 -10.49 4.73 1.90
C ILE A 25 -11.88 5.16 1.44
N ALA A 26 -12.09 6.46 1.25
CA ALA A 26 -13.39 6.99 0.80
C ALA A 26 -13.78 6.50 -0.59
N PHE A 27 -12.82 6.44 -1.50
CA PHE A 27 -12.97 5.97 -2.88
C PHE A 27 -13.43 4.50 -2.92
N VAL A 28 -12.81 3.62 -2.13
CA VAL A 28 -13.14 2.19 -2.07
C VAL A 28 -14.43 1.93 -1.27
N MET A 29 -14.63 2.64 -0.16
CA MET A 29 -15.78 2.42 0.73
C MET A 29 -17.08 3.06 0.22
N GLY A 30 -17.03 3.78 -0.91
CA GLY A 30 -18.18 4.52 -1.44
C GLY A 30 -18.60 5.70 -0.54
N LEU A 31 -17.67 6.27 0.23
CA LEU A 31 -17.95 7.46 1.05
C LEU A 31 -18.06 8.71 0.16
N PRO A 32 -18.64 9.82 0.65
CA PRO A 32 -18.86 11.03 -0.14
C PRO A 32 -17.57 11.69 -0.64
N VAL A 33 -17.16 11.36 -1.87
CA VAL A 33 -16.08 11.99 -2.64
C VAL A 33 -16.54 12.16 -4.10
N PRO A 34 -15.92 13.06 -4.89
CA PRO A 34 -16.35 13.32 -6.27
C PRO A 34 -16.41 12.09 -7.18
N THR A 35 -15.55 11.10 -6.95
CA THR A 35 -15.54 9.85 -7.70
C THR A 35 -15.16 8.73 -6.73
N THR A 36 -15.92 7.65 -6.77
CA THR A 36 -15.72 6.40 -6.01
C THR A 36 -15.43 5.26 -6.98
N VAL A 37 -14.92 4.15 -6.47
CA VAL A 37 -14.67 2.95 -7.28
C VAL A 37 -15.95 2.40 -7.92
N ASP A 38 -17.07 2.57 -7.21
CA ASP A 38 -18.43 2.16 -7.60
C ASP A 38 -19.23 3.24 -8.35
N SER A 39 -18.58 4.33 -8.77
CA SER A 39 -19.26 5.40 -9.49
C SER A 39 -19.72 4.94 -10.87
N GLY A 40 -21.01 4.57 -10.97
CA GLY A 40 -21.92 4.83 -12.09
C GLY A 40 -21.71 4.16 -13.45
N THR A 41 -22.59 4.53 -14.38
CA THR A 41 -22.75 3.94 -15.72
C THR A 41 -21.99 4.73 -16.79
N GLY A 42 -20.78 4.26 -17.10
CA GLY A 42 -20.04 4.59 -18.32
C GLY A 42 -19.75 3.32 -19.11
N THR A 43 -19.49 3.46 -20.41
CA THR A 43 -19.07 2.35 -21.27
C THR A 43 -17.65 2.62 -21.78
N GLY A 44 -16.70 1.74 -21.47
CA GLY A 44 -15.43 1.64 -22.22
C GLY A 44 -14.15 2.18 -21.57
N GLY A 45 -14.16 2.57 -20.30
CA GLY A 45 -12.96 3.14 -19.65
C GLY A 45 -12.06 2.16 -18.88
N TRP A 46 -12.33 0.85 -18.93
CA TRP A 46 -11.58 -0.14 -18.17
C TRP A 46 -10.08 -0.16 -18.52
N ILE A 47 -9.72 0.10 -19.78
CA ILE A 47 -8.32 0.18 -20.22
C ILE A 47 -7.60 1.32 -19.48
N GLY A 48 -8.24 2.50 -19.37
CA GLY A 48 -7.69 3.64 -18.65
C GLY A 48 -7.50 3.32 -17.17
N ASN A 49 -8.47 2.66 -16.54
CA ASN A 49 -8.39 2.24 -15.14
C ASN A 49 -7.22 1.25 -14.93
N VAL A 50 -7.12 0.22 -15.76
CA VAL A 50 -6.02 -0.75 -15.72
C VAL A 50 -4.67 -0.07 -15.97
N ALA A 51 -4.60 0.88 -16.91
CA ALA A 51 -3.39 1.62 -17.22
C ALA A 51 -2.92 2.47 -16.02
N TRP A 52 -3.83 3.14 -15.32
CA TRP A 52 -3.50 3.89 -14.10
C TRP A 52 -3.05 2.97 -12.95
N ILE A 53 -3.72 1.84 -12.75
CA ILE A 53 -3.31 0.84 -11.75
C ILE A 53 -1.93 0.25 -12.11
N ALA A 54 -1.70 -0.06 -13.39
CA ALA A 54 -0.43 -0.57 -13.88
C ALA A 54 0.69 0.46 -13.74
N LEU A 55 0.42 1.74 -14.03
CA LEU A 55 1.37 2.83 -13.84
C LEU A 55 1.78 2.93 -12.36
N PHE A 56 0.81 2.89 -11.44
CA PHE A 56 1.08 2.84 -10.01
C PHE A 56 1.91 1.60 -9.64
N ALA A 57 1.50 0.42 -10.07
CA ALA A 57 2.17 -0.83 -9.78
C ALA A 57 3.62 -0.86 -10.27
N VAL A 58 3.87 -0.42 -11.51
CA VAL A 58 5.19 -0.36 -12.13
C VAL A 58 6.07 0.67 -11.43
N GLN A 59 5.58 1.90 -11.24
CA GLN A 59 6.34 2.94 -10.55
C GLN A 59 6.69 2.51 -9.13
N HIS A 60 5.71 2.04 -8.36
CA HIS A 60 5.91 1.63 -6.97
C HIS A 60 6.86 0.43 -6.88
N THR A 61 6.70 -0.57 -7.75
CA THR A 61 7.56 -1.76 -7.77
C THR A 61 8.99 -1.42 -8.12
N ILE A 62 9.22 -0.64 -9.18
CA ILE A 62 10.56 -0.31 -9.67
C ILE A 62 11.29 0.53 -8.63
N MET A 63 10.67 1.62 -8.17
CA MET A 63 11.32 2.54 -7.24
C MET A 63 11.54 1.94 -5.84
N ALA A 64 10.78 0.91 -5.45
CA ALA A 64 11.02 0.21 -4.19
C ALA A 64 12.32 -0.60 -4.19
N ARG A 65 12.86 -1.00 -5.35
CA ARG A 65 14.01 -1.92 -5.45
C ARG A 65 15.34 -1.24 -5.17
N GLY A 66 16.21 -1.96 -4.47
CA GLY A 66 17.57 -1.51 -4.14
C GLY A 66 18.37 -1.02 -5.35
N ARG A 67 18.29 -1.70 -6.51
CA ARG A 67 19.00 -1.29 -7.74
C ARG A 67 18.55 0.08 -8.25
N PHE A 68 17.23 0.34 -8.26
CA PHE A 68 16.72 1.64 -8.67
C PHE A 68 17.10 2.71 -7.67
N LYS A 69 17.00 2.42 -6.37
CA LYS A 69 17.40 3.35 -5.30
C LYS A 69 18.87 3.77 -5.47
N GLN A 70 19.78 2.81 -5.64
CA GLN A 70 21.21 3.08 -5.85
C GLN A 70 21.46 3.99 -7.05
N TRP A 71 20.77 3.74 -8.17
CA TRP A 71 20.87 4.57 -9.38
C TRP A 71 20.27 5.97 -9.15
N TRP A 72 19.07 6.07 -8.59
CA TRP A 72 18.35 7.32 -8.37
C TRP A 72 19.07 8.26 -7.39
N THR A 73 19.70 7.69 -6.35
CA THR A 73 20.49 8.45 -5.37
C THR A 73 21.79 9.04 -5.92
N GLN A 74 22.17 8.71 -7.17
CA GLN A 74 23.28 9.41 -7.86
C GLN A 74 22.89 10.81 -8.30
N TYR A 75 21.59 11.06 -8.50
CA TYR A 75 21.06 12.34 -8.99
C TYR A 75 20.28 13.11 -7.91
N LEU A 76 19.66 12.38 -6.97
CA LEU A 76 18.86 12.94 -5.89
C LEU A 76 19.54 12.70 -4.54
N PRO A 77 19.58 13.68 -3.61
CA PRO A 77 20.10 13.44 -2.27
C PRO A 77 19.35 12.29 -1.58
N GLU A 78 20.09 11.37 -0.96
CA GLU A 78 19.51 10.20 -0.27
C GLU A 78 18.41 10.61 0.71
N ALA A 79 18.59 11.73 1.42
CA ALA A 79 17.65 12.26 2.40
C ALA A 79 16.22 12.55 1.88
N VAL A 80 16.03 12.70 0.57
CA VAL A 80 14.72 12.93 -0.06
C VAL A 80 14.26 11.77 -0.95
N GLU A 81 15.06 10.72 -1.12
CA GLU A 81 14.71 9.56 -1.97
C GLU A 81 13.35 8.99 -1.60
N ARG A 82 13.16 8.62 -0.32
CA ARG A 82 11.92 8.00 0.14
C ARG A 82 10.74 8.96 0.05
N THR A 83 10.95 10.23 0.39
CA THR A 83 9.92 11.26 0.29
C THR A 83 9.47 11.44 -1.16
N THR A 84 10.40 11.55 -2.10
CA THR A 84 10.07 11.71 -3.53
C THR A 84 9.37 10.48 -4.09
N PHE A 85 9.77 9.27 -3.67
CA PHE A 85 9.02 8.05 -3.96
C PHE A 85 7.54 8.14 -3.54
N VAL A 86 7.29 8.57 -2.30
CA VAL A 86 5.93 8.71 -1.74
C VAL A 86 5.14 9.78 -2.48
N LEU A 87 5.76 10.90 -2.83
CA LEU A 87 5.12 11.97 -3.59
C LEU A 87 4.64 11.46 -4.95
N LEU A 88 5.52 10.81 -5.73
CA LEU A 88 5.19 10.32 -7.06
C LEU A 88 4.08 9.26 -7.01
N ALA A 89 4.16 8.32 -6.07
CA ALA A 89 3.11 7.32 -5.86
C ALA A 89 1.76 7.97 -5.50
N SER A 90 1.78 9.01 -4.66
CA SER A 90 0.57 9.76 -4.27
C SER A 90 -0.03 10.51 -5.45
N LEU A 91 0.80 11.16 -6.29
CA LEU A 91 0.33 11.87 -7.48
C LEU A 91 -0.29 10.93 -8.52
N ILE A 92 0.28 9.73 -8.71
CA ILE A 92 -0.29 8.72 -9.60
C ILE A 92 -1.65 8.24 -9.06
N LEU A 93 -1.79 8.04 -7.75
CA LEU A 93 -3.09 7.70 -7.14
C LEU A 93 -4.11 8.83 -7.29
N VAL A 94 -3.72 10.09 -7.11
CA VAL A 94 -4.61 11.24 -7.39
C VAL A 94 -5.06 11.23 -8.85
N GLY A 95 -4.15 10.95 -9.78
CA GLY A 95 -4.48 10.75 -11.19
C GLY A 95 -5.49 9.62 -11.40
N LEU A 96 -5.25 8.46 -10.78
CA LEU A 96 -6.17 7.32 -10.83
C LEU A 96 -7.56 7.71 -10.35
N PHE A 97 -7.69 8.41 -9.22
CA PHE A 97 -9.01 8.84 -8.70
C PHE A 97 -9.68 9.84 -9.64
N ARG A 98 -8.93 10.82 -10.14
CA ARG A 98 -9.45 11.89 -10.99
C ARG A 98 -9.92 11.39 -12.35
N PHE A 99 -9.22 10.39 -12.90
CA PHE A 99 -9.48 9.81 -14.21
C PHE A 99 -10.11 8.42 -14.11
N TRP A 100 -10.60 8.04 -12.93
CA TRP A 100 -11.34 6.79 -12.76
C TRP A 100 -12.57 6.83 -13.65
N SER A 101 -12.65 5.88 -14.57
CA SER A 101 -13.76 5.79 -15.50
C SER A 101 -14.81 4.82 -14.98
N PRO A 102 -16.07 5.27 -14.82
CA PRO A 102 -17.22 4.44 -14.49
C PRO A 102 -17.33 3.18 -15.36
N ILE A 103 -17.56 2.03 -14.73
CA ILE A 103 -17.84 0.77 -15.42
C ILE A 103 -19.23 0.30 -15.02
N SER A 104 -20.13 0.24 -16.00
CA SER A 104 -21.48 -0.26 -15.80
C SER A 104 -21.48 -1.74 -15.42
N GLY A 105 -22.31 -2.12 -14.46
CA GLY A 105 -22.52 -3.51 -14.06
C GLY A 105 -22.42 -3.70 -12.56
N THR A 106 -23.38 -4.42 -11.99
CA THR A 106 -23.39 -4.83 -10.58
C THR A 106 -23.07 -6.32 -10.52
N VAL A 107 -22.09 -6.69 -9.71
CA VAL A 107 -21.72 -8.09 -9.46
C VAL A 107 -22.55 -8.64 -8.31
N TRP A 108 -22.62 -7.90 -7.20
CA TRP A 108 -23.54 -8.16 -6.11
C TRP A 108 -23.95 -6.88 -5.38
N GLU A 109 -25.12 -6.95 -4.73
CA GLU A 109 -25.63 -5.92 -3.83
C GLU A 109 -26.23 -6.65 -2.63
N VAL A 110 -25.77 -6.32 -1.41
CA VAL A 110 -26.28 -6.91 -0.18
C VAL A 110 -27.39 -6.04 0.38
N GLU A 111 -28.62 -6.57 0.43
CA GLU A 111 -29.80 -5.83 0.89
C GLU A 111 -29.91 -5.77 2.42
N SER A 112 -29.55 -6.86 3.11
CA SER A 112 -29.68 -6.97 4.57
C SER A 112 -28.77 -5.97 5.30
N GLY A 113 -29.35 -5.04 6.05
CA GLY A 113 -28.62 -4.00 6.78
C GLY A 113 -27.56 -4.55 7.76
N SER A 114 -27.84 -5.68 8.43
CA SER A 114 -26.88 -6.32 9.33
C SER A 114 -25.68 -6.91 8.57
N ALA A 115 -25.93 -7.55 7.43
CA ALA A 115 -24.87 -8.08 6.57
C ALA A 115 -24.01 -6.97 5.98
N ARG A 116 -24.62 -5.85 5.54
CA ARG A 116 -23.89 -4.65 5.09
C ARG A 116 -22.97 -4.11 6.18
N PHE A 117 -23.48 -3.98 7.41
CA PHE A 117 -22.69 -3.51 8.55
C PHE A 117 -21.49 -4.43 8.81
N VAL A 118 -21.69 -5.75 8.78
CA VAL A 118 -20.60 -6.73 8.95
C VAL A 118 -19.53 -6.54 7.87
N LEU A 119 -19.91 -6.37 6.60
CA LEU A 119 -18.94 -6.16 5.52
C LEU A 119 -18.15 -4.86 5.70
N TYR A 120 -18.80 -3.75 6.05
CA TYR A 120 -18.11 -2.51 6.36
C TYR A 120 -17.19 -2.64 7.57
N ALA A 121 -17.59 -3.36 8.62
CA ALA A 121 -16.76 -3.62 9.78
C ALA A 121 -15.51 -4.43 9.42
N ILE A 122 -15.65 -5.47 8.58
CA ILE A 122 -14.52 -6.26 8.08
C ILE A 122 -13.58 -5.37 7.25
N SER A 123 -14.12 -4.52 6.38
CA SER A 123 -13.29 -3.59 5.61
C SER A 123 -12.53 -2.61 6.51
N ALA A 124 -13.20 -2.03 7.49
CA ALA A 124 -12.59 -1.15 8.48
C ALA A 124 -11.46 -1.84 9.27
N LEU A 125 -11.65 -3.13 9.64
CA LEU A 125 -10.58 -3.94 10.24
C LEU A 125 -9.41 -4.17 9.27
N GLY A 126 -9.67 -4.36 7.98
CA GLY A 126 -8.65 -4.41 6.93
C GLY A 126 -7.81 -3.14 6.87
N TRP A 127 -8.47 -1.98 6.78
CA TRP A 127 -7.82 -0.67 6.80
C TRP A 127 -7.03 -0.42 8.09
N GLY A 128 -7.62 -0.74 9.24
CA GLY A 128 -6.97 -0.64 10.55
C GLY A 128 -5.73 -1.53 10.64
N THR A 129 -5.80 -2.76 10.10
CA THR A 129 -4.65 -3.68 10.03
C THR A 129 -3.54 -3.13 9.14
N ALA A 130 -3.89 -2.59 7.96
CA ALA A 130 -2.93 -1.97 7.05
C ALA A 130 -2.22 -0.78 7.73
N LEU A 131 -2.98 0.14 8.33
CA LEU A 131 -2.44 1.30 9.05
C LEU A 131 -1.56 0.88 10.23
N LEU A 132 -2.05 0.01 11.11
CA LEU A 132 -1.26 -0.44 12.27
C LEU A 132 0.02 -1.16 11.85
N SER A 133 -0.02 -1.94 10.76
CA SER A 133 1.16 -2.62 10.22
C SER A 133 2.28 -1.65 9.79
N THR A 134 1.94 -0.44 9.34
CA THR A 134 2.95 0.59 9.02
C THR A 134 3.70 1.06 10.28
N PHE A 135 2.98 1.23 11.40
CA PHE A 135 3.58 1.61 12.69
C PHE A 135 4.43 0.49 13.29
N LEU A 136 4.06 -0.78 13.07
CA LEU A 136 4.83 -1.92 13.54
C LEU A 136 6.17 -2.09 12.84
N ILE A 137 6.30 -1.65 11.58
CA ILE A 137 7.58 -1.57 10.88
C ILE A 137 8.35 -0.35 11.40
N ASN A 138 7.95 0.85 10.97
CA ASN A 138 8.39 2.18 11.39
C ASN A 138 7.69 3.20 10.47
N HIS A 139 6.49 3.67 10.83
CA HIS A 139 5.64 4.47 9.95
C HIS A 139 6.37 5.69 9.34
N PHE A 140 7.12 6.42 10.16
CA PHE A 140 7.83 7.62 9.72
C PHE A 140 9.03 7.32 8.82
N ASP A 141 9.68 6.17 8.98
CA ASP A 141 10.73 5.73 8.05
C ASP A 141 10.12 5.25 6.74
N LEU A 142 9.00 4.51 6.81
CA LEU A 142 8.25 4.03 5.65
C LEU A 142 7.78 5.18 4.75
N PHE A 143 7.52 6.37 5.29
CA PHE A 143 7.11 7.54 4.51
C PHE A 143 8.20 8.64 4.41
N GLY A 144 9.45 8.33 4.76
CA GLY A 144 10.61 9.23 4.54
C GLY A 144 10.82 10.34 5.58
N LEU A 145 9.87 10.56 6.49
CA LEU A 145 9.98 11.57 7.55
C LEU A 145 11.17 11.35 8.49
N ARG A 146 11.43 10.09 8.89
CA ARG A 146 12.58 9.78 9.76
C ARG A 146 13.91 10.05 9.05
N GLN A 147 14.01 9.72 7.77
CA GLN A 147 15.20 9.97 6.95
C GLN A 147 15.49 11.47 6.84
N ALA A 148 14.45 12.27 6.57
CA ALA A 148 14.54 13.73 6.54
C ALA A 148 14.92 14.33 7.91
N TYR A 149 14.37 13.79 9.01
CA TYR A 149 14.69 14.23 10.37
C TYR A 149 16.14 13.94 10.77
N LEU A 150 16.67 12.76 10.44
CA LEU A 150 18.07 12.42 10.70
C LEU A 150 19.00 13.36 9.92
N HIS A 151 18.70 13.59 8.64
CA HIS A 151 19.45 14.54 7.81
C HIS A 151 19.38 15.97 8.35
N PHE A 152 18.20 16.43 8.77
CA PHE A 152 18.03 17.74 9.41
C PHE A 152 18.88 17.87 10.68
N SER A 153 18.91 16.81 11.49
CA SER A 153 19.67 16.72 12.73
C SER A 153 21.18 16.47 12.52
N GLY A 154 21.65 16.37 11.27
CA GLY A 154 23.04 16.04 10.96
C GLY A 154 23.48 14.64 11.40
N LYS A 155 22.55 13.71 11.61
CA LYS A 155 22.81 12.32 11.98
C LYS A 155 22.80 11.43 10.72
N PRO A 156 23.70 10.42 10.63
CA PRO A 156 23.67 9.47 9.53
C PRO A 156 22.39 8.64 9.56
N TYR A 157 21.92 8.19 8.37
CA TYR A 157 20.81 7.27 8.29
C TYR A 157 21.18 5.92 8.93
N THR A 158 20.25 5.34 9.67
CA THR A 158 20.40 4.01 10.28
C THR A 158 19.22 3.16 9.85
N GLN A 159 19.54 1.99 9.29
CA GLN A 159 18.55 1.01 8.81
C GLN A 159 17.61 0.60 9.95
N VAL A 160 16.33 0.48 9.63
CA VAL A 160 15.33 0.00 10.60
C VAL A 160 15.51 -1.51 10.78
N ALA A 161 15.79 -1.93 12.02
CA ALA A 161 15.90 -3.34 12.34
C ALA A 161 14.55 -4.06 12.11
N PHE A 162 14.62 -5.24 11.49
CA PHE A 162 13.48 -6.13 11.33
C PHE A 162 12.94 -6.57 12.71
N LYS A 163 11.64 -6.33 12.97
CA LYS A 163 11.01 -6.63 14.27
C LYS A 163 9.73 -7.45 14.07
N GLU A 164 9.70 -8.64 14.66
CA GLU A 164 8.55 -9.55 14.63
C GLU A 164 7.56 -9.23 15.75
N ARG A 165 6.76 -8.17 15.59
CA ARG A 165 5.76 -7.74 16.58
C ARG A 165 4.33 -7.98 16.10
N LEU A 166 3.45 -8.37 17.02
CA LEU A 166 2.00 -8.60 16.79
C LEU A 166 1.73 -9.44 15.53
N PHE A 167 1.21 -8.83 14.47
CA PHE A 167 0.85 -9.49 13.20
C PHE A 167 2.05 -10.16 12.54
N TYR A 168 3.21 -9.51 12.58
CA TYR A 168 4.47 -10.02 12.01
C TYR A 168 5.00 -11.25 12.77
N ARG A 169 4.36 -11.73 13.85
CA ARG A 169 4.71 -13.03 14.44
C ARG A 169 4.09 -14.22 13.70
N HIS A 170 3.05 -13.98 12.90
CA HIS A 170 2.25 -15.05 12.29
C HIS A 170 2.15 -14.88 10.76
N ILE A 171 2.13 -13.63 10.28
CA ILE A 171 1.90 -13.26 8.89
C ILE A 171 3.04 -12.34 8.43
N ARG A 172 3.67 -12.65 7.30
CA ARG A 172 4.80 -11.87 6.76
C ARG A 172 4.41 -10.55 6.15
N HIS A 173 3.22 -10.51 5.53
CA HIS A 173 2.72 -9.37 4.78
C HIS A 173 1.37 -8.86 5.32
N PRO A 174 1.26 -8.51 6.63
CA PRO A 174 -0.01 -8.13 7.23
C PRO A 174 -0.55 -6.79 6.70
N LEU A 175 0.33 -5.88 6.30
CA LEU A 175 -0.05 -4.64 5.62
C LEU A 175 -0.80 -4.92 4.31
N MET A 176 -0.28 -5.86 3.51
CA MET A 176 -0.89 -6.25 2.25
C MET A 176 -2.18 -7.02 2.46
N LEU A 177 -2.23 -7.94 3.44
CA LEU A 177 -3.47 -8.60 3.84
C LEU A 177 -4.54 -7.58 4.20
N GLY A 178 -4.20 -6.56 5.01
CA GLY A 178 -5.13 -5.50 5.40
C GLY A 178 -5.77 -4.81 4.20
N PHE A 179 -4.96 -4.44 3.19
CA PHE A 179 -5.47 -3.90 1.93
C PHE A 179 -6.39 -4.87 1.17
N LEU A 180 -6.01 -6.15 1.04
CA LEU A 180 -6.85 -7.13 0.35
C LEU A 180 -8.21 -7.31 1.06
N VAL A 181 -8.21 -7.42 2.39
CA VAL A 181 -9.44 -7.51 3.18
C VAL A 181 -10.30 -6.26 2.96
N ALA A 182 -9.70 -5.08 3.00
CA ALA A 182 -10.39 -3.82 2.79
C ALA A 182 -11.02 -3.71 1.38
N PHE A 183 -10.29 -4.07 0.33
CA PHE A 183 -10.73 -3.96 -1.06
C PHE A 183 -11.80 -4.98 -1.46
N TRP A 184 -11.88 -6.13 -0.80
CA TRP A 184 -12.86 -7.16 -1.14
C TRP A 184 -14.12 -7.09 -0.27
N SER A 185 -14.04 -6.47 0.91
CA SER A 185 -15.15 -6.42 1.87
C SER A 185 -16.07 -5.23 1.61
N THR A 186 -16.93 -5.34 0.59
CA THR A 186 -17.93 -4.31 0.26
C THR A 186 -19.34 -4.92 0.14
N PRO A 187 -20.38 -4.24 0.64
CA PRO A 187 -21.77 -4.67 0.41
C PRO A 187 -22.24 -4.45 -1.03
N SER A 188 -21.59 -3.55 -1.76
CA SER A 188 -21.94 -3.18 -3.13
C SER A 188 -20.70 -3.38 -3.99
N MET A 189 -20.72 -4.38 -4.86
CA MET A 189 -19.60 -4.68 -5.76
C MET A 189 -20.02 -4.38 -7.19
N SER A 190 -19.56 -3.25 -7.71
CA SER A 190 -19.65 -2.97 -9.14
C SER A 190 -18.59 -3.73 -9.94
N ALA A 191 -18.75 -3.76 -11.27
CA ALA A 191 -17.71 -4.24 -12.18
C ALA A 191 -16.41 -3.40 -12.06
N GLY A 192 -16.53 -2.10 -11.76
CA GLY A 192 -15.39 -1.22 -11.49
C GLY A 192 -14.61 -1.62 -10.24
N HIS A 193 -15.32 -1.90 -9.15
CA HIS A 193 -14.75 -2.38 -7.90
C HIS A 193 -14.11 -3.75 -8.07
N LEU A 194 -14.77 -4.67 -8.76
CA LEU A 194 -14.19 -6.00 -9.02
C LEU A 194 -12.89 -5.90 -9.84
N LEU A 195 -12.85 -5.04 -10.87
CA LEU A 195 -11.65 -4.77 -11.65
C LEU A 195 -10.52 -4.20 -10.78
N PHE A 196 -10.84 -3.19 -9.95
CA PHE A 196 -9.90 -2.58 -9.02
C PHE A 196 -9.31 -3.63 -8.07
N SER A 197 -10.17 -4.36 -7.35
CA SER A 197 -9.78 -5.32 -6.32
C SER A 197 -9.00 -6.49 -6.91
N SER A 198 -9.41 -7.00 -8.08
CA SER A 198 -8.69 -8.09 -8.76
C SER A 198 -7.31 -7.64 -9.25
N THR A 199 -7.22 -6.46 -9.87
CA THR A 199 -5.95 -5.93 -10.39
C THR A 199 -4.99 -5.58 -9.25
N MET A 200 -5.48 -4.97 -8.18
CA MET A 200 -4.70 -4.70 -6.97
C MET A 200 -4.26 -5.98 -6.27
N THR A 201 -5.11 -7.02 -6.26
CA THR A 201 -4.72 -8.35 -5.74
C THR A 201 -3.57 -8.93 -6.54
N LEU A 202 -3.66 -8.94 -7.87
CA LEU A 202 -2.57 -9.40 -8.73
C LEU A 202 -1.27 -8.62 -8.47
N TYR A 203 -1.37 -7.29 -8.40
CA TYR A 203 -0.24 -6.43 -8.06
C TYR A 203 0.38 -6.79 -6.71
N VAL A 204 -0.43 -6.96 -5.66
CA VAL A 204 0.04 -7.35 -4.32
C VAL A 204 0.75 -8.70 -4.37
N LEU A 205 0.17 -9.72 -5.02
CA LEU A 205 0.77 -11.05 -5.12
C LEU A 205 2.12 -11.01 -5.85
N VAL A 206 2.21 -10.27 -6.97
CA VAL A 206 3.46 -10.06 -7.69
C VAL A 206 4.47 -9.29 -6.84
N GLY A 207 4.01 -8.25 -6.14
CA GLY A 207 4.81 -7.45 -5.20
C GLY A 207 5.46 -8.28 -4.11
N ILE A 208 4.70 -9.20 -3.49
CA ILE A 208 5.18 -10.17 -2.50
C ILE A 208 6.32 -11.01 -3.07
N LEU A 209 6.19 -11.54 -4.29
CA LEU A 209 7.24 -12.37 -4.89
C LEU A 209 8.57 -11.63 -5.02
N PHE A 210 8.51 -10.36 -5.44
CA PHE A 210 9.71 -9.53 -5.56
C PHE A 210 10.26 -9.10 -4.20
N GLU A 211 9.38 -8.72 -3.27
CA GLU A 211 9.77 -8.32 -1.92
C GLU A 211 10.43 -9.47 -1.16
N GLU A 212 9.90 -10.69 -1.22
CA GLU A 212 10.52 -11.84 -0.53
C GLU A 212 11.91 -12.16 -1.09
N ARG A 213 12.10 -12.06 -2.42
CA ARG A 213 13.42 -12.24 -3.04
C ARG A 213 14.42 -11.19 -2.54
N GLU A 214 13.98 -9.93 -2.43
CA GLU A 214 14.80 -8.84 -1.92
C GLU A 214 15.12 -9.02 -0.42
N LEU A 215 14.14 -9.41 0.40
CA LEU A 215 14.34 -9.69 1.82
C LEU A 215 15.30 -10.86 2.06
N VAL A 216 15.22 -11.93 1.27
CA VAL A 216 16.22 -13.01 1.30
C VAL A 216 17.61 -12.49 0.94
N SER A 217 17.73 -11.62 -0.08
CA SER A 217 19.03 -11.06 -0.47
C SER A 217 19.66 -10.16 0.60
N ILE A 218 18.85 -9.47 1.41
CA ILE A 218 19.30 -8.53 2.44
C ILE A 218 19.56 -9.22 3.78
N HIS A 219 18.68 -10.16 4.17
CA HIS A 219 18.67 -10.76 5.51
C HIS A 219 19.08 -12.24 5.54
N GLY A 220 19.20 -12.89 4.37
CA GLY A 220 19.65 -14.26 4.23
C GLY A 220 18.91 -15.25 5.12
N ALA A 221 19.67 -16.10 5.82
CA ALA A 221 19.15 -17.16 6.69
C ALA A 221 18.19 -16.66 7.79
N ALA A 222 18.34 -15.42 8.27
CA ALA A 222 17.43 -14.87 9.28
C ALA A 222 16.01 -14.72 8.73
N TYR A 223 15.86 -14.26 7.48
CA TYR A 223 14.55 -14.15 6.84
C TYR A 223 14.00 -15.52 6.43
N GLU A 224 14.84 -16.46 6.00
CA GLU A 224 14.42 -17.82 5.71
C GLU A 224 13.85 -18.52 6.95
N ALA A 225 14.54 -18.43 8.09
CA ALA A 225 14.07 -18.95 9.37
C ALA A 225 12.78 -18.26 9.84
N TYR A 226 12.60 -16.98 9.54
CA TYR A 226 11.34 -16.28 9.76
C TYR A 226 10.22 -16.80 8.84
N ALA A 227 10.55 -17.07 7.58
CA ALA A 227 9.61 -17.54 6.57
C ALA A 227 9.13 -18.97 6.81
N THR A 228 9.88 -19.80 7.54
CA THR A 228 9.41 -21.13 7.94
C THR A 228 8.38 -21.10 9.06
N ARG A 229 8.42 -20.09 9.94
CA ARG A 229 7.47 -19.95 11.08
C ARG A 229 6.23 -19.12 10.78
N THR A 230 6.18 -18.41 9.66
CA THR A 230 5.07 -17.50 9.32
C THR A 230 4.46 -17.80 7.95
N GLY A 231 3.18 -17.50 7.78
CA GLY A 231 2.52 -17.57 6.48
C GLY A 231 2.61 -16.25 5.71
N LYS A 232 2.46 -16.29 4.38
CA LYS A 232 2.57 -15.08 3.55
C LYS A 232 1.47 -14.07 3.87
N LEU A 233 0.22 -14.49 3.65
CA LEU A 233 -1.00 -13.69 3.85
C LEU A 233 -1.95 -14.31 4.88
N LEU A 234 -1.97 -15.65 5.00
CA LEU A 234 -2.74 -16.35 6.01
C LEU A 234 -1.81 -16.95 7.06
N PRO A 235 -2.21 -16.98 8.35
CA PRO A 235 -1.40 -17.60 9.39
C PRO A 235 -1.24 -19.11 9.10
N ARG A 236 -0.07 -19.66 9.43
CA ARG A 236 0.17 -21.11 9.39
C ARG A 236 -0.53 -21.76 10.58
N LEU A 237 -1.85 -21.94 10.50
CA LEU A 237 -2.64 -22.59 11.55
C LEU A 237 -2.48 -24.13 11.54
N PHE A 238 -1.98 -24.72 10.46
CA PHE A 238 -2.03 -26.18 10.23
C PHE A 238 -0.75 -26.85 9.70
N LEU A 239 0.40 -26.16 9.67
CA LEU A 239 1.67 -26.78 9.23
C LEU A 239 2.61 -27.05 10.40
N ARG A 240 2.09 -27.70 11.44
CA ARG A 240 2.90 -28.39 12.42
C ARG A 240 2.45 -29.84 12.44
N ASN A 241 3.00 -30.64 11.53
CA ASN A 241 3.09 -32.08 11.67
C ASN A 241 4.42 -32.53 11.06
N ASN A 242 5.25 -33.08 11.96
CA ASN A 242 6.45 -33.88 11.76
C ASN A 242 7.72 -33.15 11.32
#